data_AF-A0A0J6SGR4-F1
#
_entry.id   AF-A0A0J6SGR4-F1
#
_cell.length_a   1.000
_cell.length_b   1.000
_cell.length_c   1.000
_cell.angle_alpha   90.00
_cell.angle_beta   90.00
_cell.angle_gamma   90.00
#
_symmetry.space_group_name_H-M   'P 1'
#
loop_
_entity.id
_entity.type
_entity.pdbx_description
1 polymer ?
#
loop_
_entity_poly.entity_id
_entity_poly.type
_entity_poly.pdbx_seq_one_letter_code
_entity_poly.pdbx_strand_id
1 'polypeptide(L)'
;RCSDCSHVANLYDRRDLKGDPSSDWSGPPAIPTIENIHARVLEAASQTGALDMSTWHRCGTTHCRAGWVVHLAGEPGYALERFHGTALAAQLIYRESNPAMPVAPTRFYETNDQALADMRAMADRERTEATT
;
A
#
# COMPACT_ATOMS: atom_id res chain seq x y z
N ARG A 1 37.70 0.78 16.57
CA ARG A 1 37.47 -0.49 15.84
C ARG A 1 35.96 -0.58 15.62
N CYS A 2 35.50 -0.46 14.38
CA CYS A 2 34.09 -0.62 14.02
C CYS A 2 33.85 -2.11 13.79
N SER A 3 33.00 -2.72 14.60
CA SER A 3 33.02 -4.16 14.87
C SER A 3 32.29 -5.05 13.87
N ASP A 4 32.00 -4.64 12.63
CA ASP A 4 31.23 -5.52 11.72
C ASP A 4 31.48 -5.34 10.20
N CYS A 5 32.54 -4.65 9.78
CA CYS A 5 32.80 -4.43 8.35
C CYS A 5 33.77 -5.43 7.71
N SER A 6 34.30 -6.42 8.44
CA SER A 6 35.27 -7.40 7.91
C SER A 6 34.69 -8.33 6.83
N HIS A 7 33.37 -8.45 6.74
CA HIS A 7 32.70 -9.25 5.72
C HIS A 7 32.24 -8.43 4.50
N VAL A 8 32.24 -7.10 4.58
CA VAL A 8 31.82 -6.23 3.46
C VAL A 8 32.87 -6.22 2.35
N ALA A 9 34.15 -6.25 2.70
CA ALA A 9 35.24 -6.37 1.71
C ALA A 9 35.21 -7.70 0.94
N ASN A 10 34.60 -8.76 1.50
CA ASN A 10 34.51 -10.07 0.85
C ASN A 10 33.49 -10.13 -0.30
N LEU A 11 32.62 -9.12 -0.40
CA LEU A 11 31.57 -9.03 -1.40
C LEU A 11 31.91 -8.05 -2.54
N TYR A 12 33.00 -7.28 -2.43
CA TYR A 12 33.33 -6.18 -3.34
C TYR A 12 33.47 -6.60 -4.81
N ASP A 13 34.04 -7.78 -5.07
CA ASP A 13 34.22 -8.32 -6.42
C ASP A 13 33.26 -9.48 -6.75
N ARG A 14 32.33 -9.80 -5.84
CA ARG A 14 31.39 -10.90 -6.06
C ARG A 14 30.26 -10.43 -6.96
N ARG A 15 30.17 -11.06 -8.12
CA ARG A 15 29.03 -10.96 -9.04
C ARG A 15 28.05 -12.09 -8.74
N ASP A 16 26.79 -11.90 -9.11
CA ASP A 16 25.74 -12.93 -9.00
C ASP A 16 25.49 -13.45 -7.58
N LEU A 17 25.62 -12.57 -6.58
CA LEU A 17 25.23 -12.88 -5.20
C LEU A 17 23.75 -13.30 -5.17
N LYS A 18 23.50 -14.56 -4.85
CA LYS A 18 22.17 -15.10 -4.58
C LYS A 18 21.95 -15.11 -3.07
N GLY A 19 20.70 -14.91 -2.66
CA GLY A 19 20.30 -15.13 -1.28
C GLY A 19 20.64 -16.56 -0.84
N ASP A 20 20.71 -16.77 0.47
CA ASP A 20 21.00 -18.08 1.05
C ASP A 20 20.02 -19.13 0.48
N PRO A 21 20.50 -20.14 -0.27
CA PRO A 21 19.64 -21.16 -0.87
C PRO A 21 19.02 -22.09 0.18
N SER A 22 19.47 -22.03 1.44
CA SER A 22 18.86 -22.74 2.58
C SER A 22 17.83 -21.90 3.33
N SER A 23 17.56 -20.66 2.90
CA SER A 23 16.50 -19.86 3.49
C SER A 23 15.12 -20.40 3.08
N ASP A 24 14.26 -20.66 4.07
CA ASP A 24 12.84 -20.97 3.87
C ASP A 24 12.02 -19.73 3.45
N TRP A 25 12.69 -18.70 2.91
CA TRP A 25 12.07 -17.44 2.55
C TRP A 25 11.28 -17.60 1.24
N SER A 26 9.95 -17.60 1.34
CA SER A 26 9.03 -17.75 0.21
C SER A 26 8.88 -16.49 -0.65
N GLY A 27 9.67 -15.45 -0.42
CA GLY A 27 9.53 -14.17 -1.11
C GLY A 27 8.40 -13.28 -0.56
N PRO A 28 8.20 -12.09 -1.16
CA PRO A 28 7.07 -11.24 -0.81
C PRO A 28 5.74 -11.90 -1.21
N PRO A 29 4.65 -11.67 -0.45
CA PRO A 29 3.34 -12.18 -0.81
C PRO A 29 2.84 -11.55 -2.12
N ALA A 30 1.93 -12.25 -2.80
CA ALA A 30 1.31 -11.73 -4.02
C ALA A 30 0.54 -10.43 -3.74
N ILE A 31 0.61 -9.48 -4.69
CA ILE A 31 -0.07 -8.20 -4.57
C ILE A 31 -1.50 -8.37 -5.11
N PRO A 32 -2.55 -8.17 -4.29
CA PRO A 32 -3.92 -8.28 -4.75
C PRO A 32 -4.33 -7.04 -5.57
N THR A 33 -5.31 -7.24 -6.46
CA THR A 33 -5.94 -6.17 -7.23
C THR A 33 -7.37 -5.93 -6.77
N ILE A 34 -7.81 -4.67 -6.81
CA ILE A 34 -9.16 -4.23 -6.48
C ILE A 34 -9.74 -3.52 -7.71
N GLU A 35 -10.84 -4.03 -8.25
CA GLU A 35 -11.55 -3.38 -9.35
C GLU A 35 -12.19 -2.05 -8.87
N ASN A 36 -12.06 -1.00 -9.67
CA ASN A 36 -12.56 0.36 -9.37
C ASN A 36 -12.09 0.85 -7.99
N ILE A 37 -10.79 0.72 -7.73
CA ILE A 37 -10.19 0.95 -6.41
C ILE A 37 -10.49 2.35 -5.87
N HIS A 38 -10.49 3.39 -6.71
CA HIS A 38 -10.73 4.75 -6.24
C HIS A 38 -12.19 4.94 -5.80
N ALA A 39 -13.14 4.42 -6.57
CA ALA A 39 -14.55 4.42 -6.21
C ALA A 39 -14.82 3.63 -4.91
N ARG A 40 -14.25 2.43 -4.78
CA ARG A 40 -14.42 1.56 -3.60
C ARG A 40 -13.86 2.19 -2.33
N VAL A 41 -12.66 2.77 -2.41
CA VAL A 41 -12.02 3.42 -1.26
C VAL A 41 -12.81 4.67 -0.85
N LEU A 42 -13.31 5.45 -1.81
CA LEU A 42 -14.17 6.60 -1.50
C LEU A 42 -15.48 6.16 -0.82
N GLU A 43 -16.14 5.14 -1.33
CA GLU A 43 -17.40 4.60 -0.78
C GLU A 43 -17.23 4.20 0.69
N ALA A 44 -16.15 3.50 1.02
CA ALA A 44 -15.84 3.06 2.38
C ALA A 44 -15.43 4.24 3.28
N ALA A 45 -14.52 5.09 2.82
CA ALA A 45 -13.97 6.18 3.63
C ALA A 45 -14.95 7.35 3.86
N SER A 46 -15.97 7.51 3.01
CA SER A 46 -16.95 8.59 3.12
C SER A 46 -18.06 8.34 4.15
N GLN A 47 -18.14 7.13 4.73
CA GLN A 47 -19.10 6.83 5.78
C GLN A 47 -18.79 7.61 7.08
N THR A 48 -19.83 7.94 7.85
CA THR A 48 -19.68 8.68 9.11
C THR A 48 -18.76 7.93 10.08
N GLY A 49 -17.64 8.55 10.44
CA GLY A 49 -16.66 7.96 11.36
C GLY A 49 -15.81 6.85 10.77
N ALA A 50 -15.81 6.66 9.45
CA ALA A 50 -15.03 5.62 8.78
C ALA A 50 -13.60 6.03 8.40
N LEU A 51 -13.30 7.33 8.36
CA LEU A 51 -11.98 7.85 8.03
C LEU A 51 -11.28 8.51 9.22
N ASP A 52 -10.06 8.07 9.49
CA ASP A 52 -9.14 8.74 10.41
C ASP A 52 -7.71 8.63 9.88
N MET A 53 -7.20 9.74 9.33
CA MET A 53 -5.84 9.85 8.79
C MET A 53 -4.80 10.19 9.86
N SER A 54 -5.22 10.47 11.10
CA SER A 54 -4.29 10.82 12.19
C SER A 54 -3.59 9.59 12.80
N THR A 55 -4.10 8.39 12.51
CA THR A 55 -3.56 7.12 12.98
C THR A 55 -3.50 6.09 11.86
N TRP A 56 -2.42 5.32 11.81
CA TRP A 56 -2.25 4.22 10.85
C TRP A 56 -3.14 3.03 11.16
N HIS A 57 -3.53 2.86 12.42
CA HIS A 57 -4.27 1.71 12.91
C HIS A 57 -5.33 2.17 13.91
N ARG A 58 -6.54 2.44 13.41
CA ARG A 58 -7.76 2.40 14.23
C ARG A 58 -8.46 1.08 13.92
N CYS A 59 -8.72 0.28 14.94
CA CYS A 59 -9.34 -1.03 14.78
C CYS A 59 -10.85 -0.92 14.60
N GLY A 60 -11.45 -1.85 13.84
CA GLY A 60 -12.89 -1.94 13.60
C GLY A 60 -13.32 -1.33 12.26
N THR A 61 -14.22 -0.35 12.31
CA THR A 61 -14.88 0.24 11.14
C THR A 61 -14.29 1.59 10.70
N THR A 62 -13.20 2.03 11.32
CA THR A 62 -12.52 3.29 10.99
C THR A 62 -11.11 3.01 10.56
N HIS A 63 -10.71 3.48 9.37
CA HIS A 63 -9.35 3.30 8.85
C HIS A 63 -8.85 4.60 8.23
N CYS A 64 -7.52 4.74 8.11
CA CYS A 64 -6.94 5.72 7.20
C CYS A 64 -7.14 5.25 5.74
N ARG A 65 -6.85 6.11 4.76
CA ARG A 65 -6.94 5.74 3.33
C ARG A 65 -6.17 4.46 3.01
N ALA A 66 -4.94 4.35 3.49
CA ALA A 66 -4.11 3.16 3.26
C ALA A 66 -4.70 1.91 3.93
N GLY A 67 -5.24 2.07 5.15
CA GLY A 67 -5.95 1.00 5.86
C GLY A 67 -7.19 0.52 5.08
N TRP A 68 -7.97 1.42 4.49
CA TRP A 68 -9.11 1.03 3.64
C TRP A 68 -8.69 0.22 2.43
N VAL A 69 -7.59 0.57 1.78
CA VAL A 69 -7.06 -0.19 0.63
C VAL A 69 -6.69 -1.61 1.05
N VAL A 70 -5.97 -1.75 2.17
CA VAL A 70 -5.59 -3.06 2.73
C VAL A 70 -6.82 -3.87 3.13
N HIS A 71 -7.77 -3.24 3.83
CA HIS A 71 -9.00 -3.87 4.28
C HIS A 71 -9.86 -4.40 3.11
N LEU A 72 -10.03 -3.59 2.06
CA LEU A 72 -10.78 -3.97 0.86
C LEU A 72 -10.10 -5.08 0.05
N ALA A 73 -8.76 -5.19 0.12
CA ALA A 73 -8.01 -6.29 -0.47
C ALA A 73 -8.12 -7.62 0.31
N GLY A 74 -8.74 -7.63 1.49
CA GLY A 74 -8.97 -8.84 2.29
C GLY A 74 -7.69 -9.46 2.84
N GLU A 75 -7.70 -10.78 3.07
CA GLU A 75 -6.55 -11.50 3.66
C GLU A 75 -5.24 -11.33 2.87
N PRO A 76 -5.23 -11.33 1.53
CA PRO A 76 -4.01 -11.01 0.77
C PRO A 76 -3.48 -9.60 1.05
N GLY A 77 -4.38 -8.62 1.23
CA GLY A 77 -4.01 -7.25 1.60
C GLY A 77 -3.34 -7.21 2.96
N TYR A 78 -3.92 -7.87 3.97
CA TYR A 78 -3.32 -7.96 5.30
C TYR A 78 -2.00 -8.72 5.31
N ALA A 79 -1.86 -9.79 4.51
CA ALA A 79 -0.60 -10.49 4.36
C ALA A 79 0.49 -9.55 3.79
N LEU A 80 0.14 -8.73 2.81
CA LEU A 80 1.04 -7.72 2.24
C LEU A 80 1.40 -6.63 3.25
N GLU A 81 0.44 -6.16 4.04
CA GLU A 81 0.67 -5.20 5.13
C GLU A 81 1.64 -5.77 6.18
N ARG A 82 1.45 -7.01 6.62
CA ARG A 82 2.35 -7.68 7.58
C ARG A 82 3.79 -7.75 7.07
N PHE A 83 3.96 -7.85 5.74
CA PHE A 83 5.28 -7.96 5.12
C PHE A 83 5.94 -6.60 4.84
N HIS A 84 5.19 -5.61 4.36
CA HIS A 84 5.72 -4.32 3.89
C HIS A 84 5.39 -3.11 4.77
N GLY A 85 4.44 -3.24 5.69
CA GLY A 85 3.78 -2.11 6.35
C GLY A 85 2.66 -1.49 5.50
N THR A 86 1.75 -0.77 6.16
CA THR A 86 0.48 -0.29 5.59
C THR A 86 0.65 0.62 4.39
N ALA A 87 1.55 1.61 4.47
CA ALA A 87 1.73 2.60 3.41
C ALA A 87 2.25 1.97 2.10
N LEU A 88 3.25 1.08 2.21
CA LEU A 88 3.80 0.41 1.04
C LEU A 88 2.84 -0.65 0.49
N ALA A 89 2.17 -1.41 1.34
CA ALA A 89 1.14 -2.36 0.91
C ALA A 89 0.02 -1.66 0.11
N ALA A 90 -0.52 -0.55 0.63
CA ALA A 90 -1.55 0.22 -0.08
C ALA A 90 -1.04 0.79 -1.41
N GLN A 91 0.20 1.27 -1.47
CA GLN A 91 0.80 1.78 -2.71
C GLN A 91 0.94 0.69 -3.77
N LEU A 92 1.39 -0.51 -3.38
CA LEU A 92 1.50 -1.66 -4.28
C LEU A 92 0.12 -2.07 -4.81
N ILE A 93 -0.89 -2.10 -3.94
CA ILE A 93 -2.27 -2.43 -4.35
C ILE A 93 -2.80 -1.37 -5.34
N TYR A 94 -2.60 -0.07 -5.10
CA TYR A 94 -2.98 0.97 -6.07
C TYR A 94 -2.30 0.79 -7.42
N ARG A 95 -0.99 0.49 -7.42
CA ARG A 95 -0.22 0.29 -8.65
C ARG A 95 -0.79 -0.85 -9.50
N GLU A 96 -1.07 -2.00 -8.89
CA GLU A 96 -1.58 -3.17 -9.62
C GLU A 96 -3.07 -3.03 -9.97
N SER A 97 -3.84 -2.31 -9.14
CA SER A 97 -5.29 -2.15 -9.33
C SER A 97 -5.64 -1.12 -10.40
N ASN A 98 -4.91 0.01 -10.44
CA ASN A 98 -5.14 1.07 -11.41
C ASN A 98 -3.80 1.78 -11.75
N PRO A 99 -2.98 1.19 -12.65
CA PRO A 99 -1.67 1.73 -13.00
C PRO A 99 -1.74 3.08 -13.74
N ALA A 100 -2.87 3.41 -14.38
CA ALA A 100 -3.07 4.69 -15.06
C ALA A 100 -3.25 5.86 -14.08
N MET A 101 -3.72 5.57 -12.85
CA MET A 101 -4.04 6.56 -11.82
C MET A 101 -3.30 6.29 -10.52
N PRO A 102 -1.95 6.43 -10.50
CA PRO A 102 -1.17 6.17 -9.30
C PRO A 102 -1.47 7.19 -8.20
N VAL A 103 -1.45 6.72 -6.95
CA VAL A 103 -1.60 7.58 -5.77
C VAL A 103 -0.20 7.89 -5.22
N ALA A 104 0.10 9.18 -5.08
CA ALA A 104 1.34 9.61 -4.46
C ALA A 104 1.38 9.18 -2.98
N PRO A 105 2.50 8.63 -2.46
CA PRO A 105 2.57 8.14 -1.09
C PRO A 105 2.34 9.24 -0.04
N THR A 106 2.59 10.51 -0.38
CA THR A 106 2.27 11.66 0.47
C THR A 106 0.80 11.75 0.85
N ARG A 107 -0.11 11.26 -0.02
CA ARG A 107 -1.57 11.24 0.23
C ARG A 107 -1.98 10.41 1.44
N PHE A 108 -1.11 9.53 1.94
CA PHE A 108 -1.38 8.74 3.14
C PHE A 108 -1.08 9.48 4.45
N TYR A 109 -0.44 10.65 4.38
CA TYR A 109 -0.01 11.44 5.54
C TYR A 109 -0.74 12.79 5.62
N GLU A 110 -1.80 12.96 4.82
CA GLU A 110 -2.59 14.18 4.76
C GLU A 110 -3.71 14.20 5.80
N THR A 111 -4.36 15.35 5.96
CA THR A 111 -5.55 15.47 6.81
C THR A 111 -6.76 14.72 6.22
N ASN A 112 -7.76 14.44 7.05
CA ASN A 112 -9.01 13.78 6.61
C ASN A 112 -9.66 14.51 5.43
N ASP A 113 -9.75 15.84 5.49
CA ASP A 113 -10.41 16.65 4.46
C ASP A 113 -9.65 16.61 3.13
N GLN A 114 -8.32 16.71 3.18
CA GLN A 114 -7.46 16.59 2.00
C GLN A 114 -7.56 15.21 1.37
N ALA A 115 -7.50 14.15 2.19
CA ALA A 115 -7.62 12.78 1.73
C ALA A 115 -8.98 12.53 1.07
N LEU A 116 -10.09 12.99 1.68
CA LEU A 116 -11.44 12.88 1.11
C LEU A 116 -11.59 13.64 -0.19
N ALA A 117 -11.05 14.85 -0.29
CA ALA A 117 -11.09 15.64 -1.51
C ALA A 117 -10.34 14.94 -2.65
N ASP A 118 -9.15 14.39 -2.38
CA ASP A 118 -8.39 13.62 -3.37
C ASP A 118 -9.11 12.33 -3.78
N MET A 119 -9.64 11.56 -2.82
CA MET A 119 -10.40 10.33 -3.10
C MET A 119 -11.62 10.60 -3.99
N ARG A 120 -12.34 11.71 -3.77
CA ARG A 120 -13.44 12.15 -4.64
C ARG A 120 -12.97 12.45 -6.05
N ALA A 121 -11.93 13.27 -6.19
CA ALA A 121 -11.38 13.63 -7.49
C ALA A 121 -10.89 12.40 -8.29
N MET A 122 -10.24 11.44 -7.61
CA MET A 122 -9.77 10.21 -8.25
C MET A 122 -10.91 9.28 -8.67
N ALA A 123 -11.94 9.10 -7.82
CA ALA A 123 -13.10 8.30 -8.16
C ALA A 123 -13.91 8.89 -9.32
N ASP A 124 -14.02 10.22 -9.39
CA ASP A 124 -14.69 10.90 -10.50
C ASP A 124 -13.95 10.70 -11.82
N ARG A 125 -12.61 10.79 -11.79
CA ARG A 125 -11.77 10.50 -12.96
C ARG A 125 -11.88 9.04 -13.40
N GLU A 126 -11.80 8.10 -12.46
CA GLU A 126 -11.94 6.66 -12.74
C GLU A 126 -13.29 6.36 -13.41
N ARG A 127 -14.37 7.00 -12.95
CA ARG A 127 -15.70 6.88 -13.56
C ARG A 127 -15.78 7.47 -14.97
N THR A 128 -15.15 8.61 -15.21
CA THR A 128 -15.10 9.23 -16.55
C THR A 128 -14.32 8.37 -17.54
N GLU A 129 -13.18 7.81 -17.13
CA GLU A 129 -12.41 6.89 -17.98
C GLU A 129 -13.17 5.60 -18.27
N ALA A 130 -13.93 5.06 -17.31
CA ALA A 130 -14.76 3.87 -17.54
C ALA A 130 -15.93 4.08 -18.53
N THR A 131 -16.27 5.33 -18.84
CA THR A 131 -17.38 5.68 -19.76
C THR A 131 -16.89 5.99 -21.19
N THR A 132 -15.57 6.07 -21.40
CA THR A 132 -14.94 6.43 -22.68
C THR A 132 -14.41 5.19 -23.40
#